data_AF-A0A6A2YR05-F1
#
_entry.id   AF-A0A6A2YR05-F1
#
_cell.length_a   1.000
_cell.length_b   1.000
_cell.length_c   1.000
_cell.angle_alpha   90.00
_cell.angle_beta   90.00
_cell.angle_gamma   90.00
#
_symmetry.space_group_name_H-M   'P 1'
#
loop_
_entity.id
_entity.type
_entity.pdbx_description
1 polymer ?
#
loop_
_entity_poly.entity_id
_entity_poly.type
_entity_poly.pdbx_seq_one_letter_code
_entity_poly.pdbx_strand_id
1 'polypeptide(L)'
;MDTVGCGDSFVAAIAFGFIHNFPLVTTLAFANAVGAATAMGCGAGRNIATLKQVVELMEAHDLNEDDDFWNEVLGEHLDSEEVTFLTKMVLNGGSGRMNRVAFRKVVSELLPKLRSCQLEGTLSH
;
A
#
# COMPACT_ATOMS: atom_id res chain seq x y z
N MET A 1 12.66 10.89 11.82
CA MET A 1 11.85 10.66 10.62
C MET A 1 12.44 11.48 9.51
N ASP A 2 12.69 10.85 8.37
CA ASP A 2 13.26 11.45 7.16
C ASP A 2 12.40 11.00 5.99
N THR A 3 11.67 11.93 5.38
CA THR A 3 10.73 11.62 4.29
C THR A 3 11.41 11.63 2.91
N VAL A 4 12.69 11.96 2.83
CA VAL A 4 13.40 12.00 1.56
C VAL A 4 13.39 10.61 0.92
N GLY A 5 12.88 10.53 -0.31
CA GLY A 5 12.79 9.28 -1.07
C GLY A 5 11.60 8.38 -0.70
N CYS A 6 10.70 8.78 0.22
CA CYS A 6 9.49 7.99 0.50
C CYS A 6 8.55 7.93 -0.72
N GLY A 7 8.47 9.02 -1.49
CA GLY A 7 7.72 9.08 -2.75
C GLY A 7 8.32 8.20 -3.84
N ASP A 8 9.64 8.24 -4.01
CA ASP A 8 10.33 7.36 -4.97
C ASP A 8 10.18 5.88 -4.58
N SER A 9 10.26 5.57 -3.28
CA SER A 9 10.03 4.21 -2.75
C SER A 9 8.59 3.75 -2.99
N PHE A 10 7.62 4.63 -2.81
CA PHE A 10 6.21 4.37 -3.13
C PHE A 10 6.05 4.06 -4.62
N VAL A 11 6.58 4.90 -5.52
CA VAL A 11 6.48 4.70 -6.97
C VAL A 11 7.17 3.40 -7.40
N ALA A 12 8.34 3.09 -6.83
CA ALA A 12 9.03 1.83 -7.07
C ALA A 12 8.19 0.61 -6.64
N ALA A 13 7.50 0.70 -5.50
CA ALA A 13 6.60 -0.35 -5.03
C ALA A 13 5.34 -0.51 -5.89
N ILE A 14 4.81 0.58 -6.48
CA ILE A 14 3.76 0.50 -7.50
C ILE A 14 4.27 -0.30 -8.70
N ALA A 15 5.44 0.06 -9.24
CA ALA A 15 6.04 -0.64 -10.37
C ALA A 15 6.27 -2.13 -10.07
N PHE A 16 6.78 -2.45 -8.87
CA PHE A 16 6.94 -3.83 -8.40
C PHE A 16 5.61 -4.59 -8.39
N GLY A 17 4.55 -4.01 -7.82
CA GLY A 17 3.23 -4.64 -7.79
C GLY A 17 2.68 -4.91 -9.18
N PHE A 18 2.89 -4.01 -10.14
CA PHE A 18 2.51 -4.23 -11.54
C PHE A 18 3.31 -5.36 -12.20
N ILE A 19 4.63 -5.38 -12.05
CA ILE A 19 5.50 -6.43 -12.61
C ILE A 19 5.12 -7.82 -12.08
N HIS A 20 4.75 -7.91 -10.81
CA HIS A 20 4.36 -9.15 -10.15
C HIS A 20 2.85 -9.45 -10.19
N ASN A 21 2.06 -8.70 -10.96
CA ASN A 21 0.61 -8.87 -11.12
C ASN A 21 -0.15 -8.92 -9.78
N PHE A 22 0.21 -8.05 -8.84
CA PHE A 22 -0.53 -7.90 -7.59
C PHE A 22 -1.87 -7.19 -7.87
N PRO A 23 -2.96 -7.58 -7.19
CA PRO A 23 -4.22 -6.83 -7.26
C PRO A 23 -4.00 -5.36 -6.91
N LEU A 24 -4.72 -4.44 -7.56
CA LEU A 24 -4.50 -3.00 -7.39
C LEU A 24 -4.52 -2.55 -5.90
N VAL A 25 -5.52 -3.00 -5.15
CA VAL A 25 -5.63 -2.68 -3.72
C VAL A 25 -4.43 -3.19 -2.93
N THR A 26 -3.94 -4.39 -3.27
CA THR A 26 -2.75 -5.00 -2.69
C THR A 26 -1.48 -4.25 -3.04
N THR A 27 -1.35 -3.80 -4.29
CA THR A 27 -0.24 -2.95 -4.76
C THR A 27 -0.21 -1.62 -4.03
N LEU A 28 -1.36 -0.97 -3.83
CA LEU A 28 -1.47 0.30 -3.12
C LEU A 28 -1.12 0.16 -1.64
N ALA A 29 -1.63 -0.88 -0.98
CA ALA A 29 -1.29 -1.16 0.42
C ALA A 29 0.21 -1.43 0.59
N PHE A 30 0.80 -2.22 -0.31
CA PHE A 30 2.25 -2.47 -0.33
C PHE A 30 3.04 -1.19 -0.52
N ALA A 31 2.67 -0.36 -1.48
CA ALA A 31 3.36 0.90 -1.76
C ALA A 31 3.29 1.89 -0.59
N ASN A 32 2.12 2.00 0.06
CA ASN A 32 1.96 2.79 1.28
C ASN A 32 2.89 2.29 2.40
N ALA A 33 2.96 0.97 2.62
CA ALA A 33 3.83 0.38 3.63
C ALA A 33 5.33 0.62 3.33
N VAL A 34 5.74 0.51 2.06
CA VAL A 34 7.12 0.79 1.63
C VAL A 34 7.47 2.27 1.83
N GLY A 35 6.60 3.19 1.40
CA GLY A 35 6.82 4.63 1.60
C GLY A 35 6.90 5.00 3.08
N ALA A 36 6.00 4.46 3.91
CA ALA A 36 6.01 4.67 5.35
C ALA A 36 7.28 4.10 6.00
N ALA A 37 7.68 2.88 5.65
CA ALA A 37 8.91 2.26 6.16
C ALA A 37 10.17 3.07 5.80
N THR A 38 10.23 3.64 4.59
CA THR A 38 11.32 4.56 4.21
C THR A 38 11.28 5.84 5.04
N ALA A 39 10.09 6.44 5.24
CA ALA A 39 9.92 7.67 6.03
C ALA A 39 10.26 7.52 7.53
N MET A 40 10.05 6.32 8.07
CA MET A 40 10.43 5.98 9.45
C MET A 40 11.95 5.83 9.62
N GLY A 41 12.69 5.73 8.52
CA GLY A 41 14.15 5.77 8.50
C GLY A 41 14.74 7.14 8.89
N CYS A 42 16.05 7.17 9.13
CA CYS A 42 16.80 8.41 9.34
C CYS A 42 17.98 8.43 8.37
N GLY A 43 17.97 9.32 7.36
CA GLY A 43 19.05 9.55 6.41
C GLY A 43 18.66 9.41 4.93
N ALA A 44 18.90 10.48 4.15
CA ALA A 44 18.66 10.54 2.71
C ALA A 44 19.43 9.46 1.92
N GLY A 45 18.73 8.76 1.02
CA GLY A 45 19.31 7.90 -0.03
C GLY A 45 20.00 6.60 0.41
N ARG A 46 20.31 6.43 1.69
CA ARG A 46 20.93 5.21 2.25
C ARG A 46 19.99 4.40 3.15
N ASN A 47 18.81 4.93 3.46
CA ASN A 47 17.89 4.34 4.42
C ASN A 47 16.54 3.95 3.77
N ILE A 48 16.63 3.33 2.59
CA ILE A 48 15.48 2.76 1.88
C ILE A 48 14.92 1.59 2.71
N ALA A 49 13.59 1.46 2.74
CA ALA A 49 12.92 0.37 3.44
C ALA A 49 13.46 -1.01 3.02
N THR A 50 13.81 -1.82 4.02
CA THR A 50 14.05 -3.25 3.82
C THR A 50 12.73 -4.01 3.81
N LEU A 51 12.69 -5.14 3.11
CA LEU A 51 11.48 -5.96 3.07
C LEU A 51 11.05 -6.46 4.47
N LYS A 52 12.02 -6.69 5.36
CA LYS A 52 11.73 -7.02 6.77
C LYS A 52 10.92 -5.92 7.46
N GLN A 53 11.35 -4.66 7.33
CA GLN A 53 10.63 -3.51 7.92
C GLN A 53 9.23 -3.36 7.34
N VAL A 54 9.06 -3.60 6.04
CA VAL A 54 7.74 -3.55 5.39
C VAL A 54 6.84 -4.66 5.91
N VAL A 55 7.34 -5.89 6.05
CA VAL A 55 6.59 -7.02 6.62
C VAL A 55 6.19 -6.75 8.06
N GLU A 56 7.12 -6.28 8.90
CA GLU A 56 6.85 -5.92 10.30
C GLU A 56 5.78 -4.82 10.41
N LEU A 57 5.84 -3.82 9.53
CA LEU A 57 4.83 -2.75 9.48
C LEU A 57 3.45 -3.28 9.06
N MET A 58 3.40 -4.18 8.08
CA MET A 58 2.14 -4.77 7.60
C MET A 58 1.53 -5.81 8.57
N GLU A 59 2.36 -6.41 9.42
CA GLU A 59 1.93 -7.34 10.47
C GLU A 59 1.52 -6.63 11.77
N ALA A 60 1.85 -5.33 11.91
CA ALA A 60 1.45 -4.55 13.07
C ALA A 60 -0.09 -4.51 13.19
N HIS A 61 -0.61 -5.06 14.30
CA HIS A 61 -2.03 -5.33 14.51
C HIS A 61 -2.90 -4.10 14.80
N ASP A 62 -2.35 -2.88 14.74
CA ASP A 62 -2.98 -1.67 15.29
C ASP A 62 -3.57 -0.72 14.22
N LEU A 63 -3.73 -1.20 12.99
CA LEU A 63 -4.49 -0.47 11.97
C LEU A 63 -5.98 -0.67 12.24
N ASN A 64 -6.49 0.10 13.19
CA ASN A 64 -7.91 0.16 13.54
C ASN A 64 -8.65 0.92 12.42
N GLU A 65 -8.90 0.24 11.31
CA GLU A 65 -9.78 0.71 10.24
C GLU A 65 -11.24 0.44 10.67
N ASP A 66 -11.80 1.29 11.52
CA ASP A 66 -13.25 1.24 11.75
C ASP A 66 -13.99 1.93 10.60
N ASP A 67 -15.18 1.42 10.30
CA ASP A 67 -16.00 1.93 9.19
C ASP A 67 -16.40 3.40 9.43
N ASP A 68 -16.48 3.80 10.70
CA ASP A 68 -16.85 5.13 11.16
C ASP A 68 -15.78 6.18 10.81
N PHE A 69 -14.49 5.90 11.03
CA PHE A 69 -13.38 6.78 10.65
C PHE A 69 -13.41 7.10 9.16
N TRP A 70 -13.57 6.08 8.32
CA TRP A 70 -13.59 6.30 6.87
C TRP A 70 -14.88 6.99 6.40
N ASN A 71 -16.00 6.79 7.11
CA ASN A 71 -17.24 7.51 6.83
C ASN A 71 -17.16 8.97 7.26
N GLU A 72 -16.42 9.30 8.31
CA GLU A 72 -16.11 10.67 8.73
C GLU A 72 -15.18 11.35 7.71
N VAL A 73 -14.06 10.72 7.37
CA VAL A 73 -13.05 11.26 6.44
C VAL A 73 -13.62 11.50 5.04
N LEU A 74 -14.48 10.60 4.56
CA LEU A 74 -15.04 10.70 3.20
C LEU A 74 -16.42 11.34 3.17
N GLY A 75 -17.19 11.30 4.26
CA GLY A 75 -18.58 11.78 4.32
C GLY A 75 -18.73 13.27 4.05
N GLU A 76 -17.72 14.08 4.36
CA GLU A 76 -17.73 15.52 4.09
C GLU A 76 -17.24 15.92 2.69
N HIS A 77 -16.67 15.00 1.91
CA HIS A 77 -16.01 15.30 0.63
C HIS A 77 -16.59 14.59 -0.59
N LEU A 78 -17.66 13.80 -0.43
CA LEU A 78 -18.33 13.13 -1.55
C LEU A 78 -19.06 14.09 -2.51
N ASP A 79 -19.40 15.30 -2.05
CA ASP A 79 -20.05 16.35 -2.86
C ASP A 79 -19.04 17.34 -3.50
N SER A 80 -17.73 17.21 -3.20
CA SER A 80 -16.69 18.04 -3.81
C SER A 80 -16.11 17.33 -5.04
N GLU A 81 -16.36 17.87 -6.23
CA GLU A 81 -15.88 17.34 -7.52
C GLU A 81 -14.35 17.16 -7.62
N GLU A 82 -13.56 17.66 -6.66
CA GLU A 82 -12.10 17.68 -6.75
C GLU A 82 -11.40 16.38 -6.32
N VAL A 83 -12.07 15.45 -5.64
CA VAL A 83 -11.47 14.13 -5.34
C VAL A 83 -11.77 13.19 -6.50
N THR A 84 -10.92 13.24 -7.54
CA THR A 84 -10.98 12.29 -8.66
C THR A 84 -10.66 10.88 -8.15
N PHE A 85 -11.71 10.15 -7.77
CA PHE A 85 -11.60 8.78 -7.29
C PHE A 85 -10.99 7.90 -8.38
N LEU A 86 -9.79 7.36 -8.15
CA LEU A 86 -9.11 6.41 -9.07
C LEU A 86 -9.92 5.12 -9.30
N THR A 87 -10.98 4.89 -8.53
CA THR A 87 -11.95 3.81 -8.74
C THR A 87 -12.76 3.97 -10.03
N LYS A 88 -12.82 5.17 -10.63
CA LYS A 88 -13.54 5.42 -11.89
C LYS A 88 -12.93 4.75 -13.12
N MET A 89 -11.74 4.14 -13.03
CA MET A 89 -11.09 3.49 -14.17
C MET A 89 -11.57 2.05 -14.45
N VAL A 90 -12.53 1.52 -13.69
CA VAL A 90 -13.12 0.21 -13.99
C VAL A 90 -14.64 0.25 -13.73
N LEU A 91 -15.40 0.22 -14.83
CA LEU A 91 -16.82 -0.13 -15.00
C LEU A 91 -17.83 1.02 -15.16
N ASN A 92 -18.33 1.11 -16.39
CA ASN A 92 -19.73 1.31 -16.74
C ASN A 92 -20.71 1.21 -15.55
N GLY A 93 -21.31 2.35 -15.19
CA GLY A 93 -22.73 2.44 -14.82
C GLY A 93 -23.23 1.70 -13.56
N GLY A 94 -22.36 1.34 -12.62
CA GLY A 94 -22.77 0.73 -11.35
C GLY A 94 -22.73 1.72 -10.19
N SER A 95 -23.84 1.87 -9.45
CA SER A 95 -23.98 2.72 -8.26
C SER A 95 -22.77 2.67 -7.30
N GLY A 96 -22.03 3.79 -7.23
CA GLY A 96 -21.39 4.44 -6.08
C GLY A 96 -20.75 3.67 -4.91
N ARG A 97 -20.60 2.34 -4.93
CA ARG A 97 -20.01 1.60 -3.81
C ARG A 97 -18.50 1.55 -3.93
N MET A 98 -17.83 2.21 -2.99
CA MET A 98 -16.40 2.11 -2.79
C MET A 98 -16.01 0.65 -2.55
N ASN A 99 -15.06 0.13 -3.33
CA ASN A 99 -14.57 -1.23 -3.16
C ASN A 99 -13.60 -1.27 -1.97
N ARG A 100 -14.14 -1.44 -0.75
CA ARG A 100 -13.33 -1.67 0.46
C ARG A 100 -12.90 -3.12 0.53
N VAL A 101 -11.62 -3.34 0.77
CA VAL A 101 -11.05 -4.64 1.08
C VAL A 101 -10.45 -4.55 2.46
N ALA A 102 -10.80 -5.49 3.35
CA ALA A 102 -10.22 -5.51 4.69
C ALA A 102 -8.70 -5.61 4.61
N PHE A 103 -7.98 -4.73 5.31
CA PHE A 103 -6.51 -4.73 5.33
C PHE A 103 -5.93 -6.12 5.62
N ARG A 104 -6.53 -6.86 6.57
CA ARG A 104 -6.13 -8.24 6.89
C ARG A 104 -6.15 -9.18 5.69
N LYS A 105 -7.11 -9.04 4.78
CA LYS A 105 -7.16 -9.83 3.53
C LYS A 105 -5.97 -9.49 2.65
N VAL A 106 -5.68 -8.20 2.49
CA VAL A 106 -4.52 -7.71 1.72
C VAL A 106 -3.21 -8.28 2.27
N VAL A 107 -3.01 -8.20 3.59
CA VAL A 107 -1.84 -8.76 4.28
C VAL A 107 -1.72 -10.27 4.02
N SER A 108 -2.83 -11.02 4.13
CA SER A 108 -2.82 -12.47 3.92
C SER A 108 -2.47 -12.89 2.48
N GLU A 109 -2.84 -12.09 1.48
CA GLU A 109 -2.52 -12.35 0.07
C GLU A 109 -1.09 -11.92 -0.31
N LEU A 110 -0.58 -10.87 0.34
CA LEU A 110 0.69 -10.24 -0.01
C LEU A 110 1.88 -10.87 0.70
N LEU A 111 1.79 -11.13 2.00
CA LEU A 111 2.92 -11.66 2.79
C LEU A 111 3.53 -12.94 2.22
N PRO A 112 2.75 -13.94 1.75
CA PRO A 112 3.32 -15.14 1.14
C PRO A 112 4.14 -14.82 -0.11
N LYS A 113 3.68 -13.89 -0.95
CA LYS A 113 4.35 -13.49 -2.20
C LYS A 113 5.64 -12.73 -1.93
N LEU A 114 5.65 -11.84 -0.93
CA LEU A 114 6.85 -11.13 -0.52
C LEU A 114 7.91 -12.07 0.04
N ARG A 115 7.50 -13.06 0.85
CA ARG A 115 8.40 -14.06 1.41
C ARG A 115 8.97 -14.98 0.33
N SER A 116 8.20 -15.34 -0.71
CA SER A 116 8.74 -16.13 -1.83
C SER A 116 9.77 -15.35 -2.65
N CYS A 117 9.57 -14.04 -2.87
CA CYS A 117 10.54 -13.21 -3.59
C CYS A 117 11.89 -13.06 -2.85
N GLN A 118 11.90 -13.10 -1.50
CA GLN A 118 13.18 -13.14 -0.76
C GLN A 118 13.96 -14.42 -1.03
N LEU A 119 13.27 -15.55 -1.19
CA LEU A 119 13.91 -16.84 -1.39
C LEU A 119 14.61 -16.92 -2.76
N GLU A 120 13.98 -16.39 -3.82
CA GLU A 120 14.55 -16.34 -5.17
C GLU A 120 15.80 -15.46 -5.26
N GLY A 121 15.83 -14.32 -4.56
CA GLY A 121 17.01 -13.47 -4.48
C GLY A 121 18.19 -14.11 -3.71
N THR A 122 17.90 -15.03 -2.78
CA THR A 122 18.94 -15.69 -1.95
C THR A 122 19.55 -16.91 -2.66
N LEU A 123 18.79 -17.58 -3.55
CA LEU A 123 19.27 -18.72 -4.35
C LEU A 123 20.09 -18.32 -5.59
N SER A 124 20.13 -17.03 -5.91
CA SER A 124 20.82 -16.48 -7.08
C SER A 124 22.25 -16.01 -6.78
N HIS A 125 22.83 -16.44 -5.66
CA HIS A 125 24.17 -16.03 -5.19
C HIS A 125 25.12 -17.21 -4.98
#